data_AF-A0A9N7LT68-F1
#
_entry.id   AF-A0A9N7LT68-F1
#
_cell.length_a   1.000
_cell.length_b   1.000
_cell.length_c   1.000
_cell.angle_alpha   90.00
_cell.angle_beta   90.00
_cell.angle_gamma   90.00
#
_symmetry.space_group_name_H-M   'P 1'
#
loop_
_entity.id
_entity.type
_entity.pdbx_description
1 polymer ?
#
loop_
_entity_poly.entity_id
_entity_poly.type
_entity_poly.pdbx_seq_one_letter_code
_entity_poly.pdbx_strand_id
1 'polypeptide(L)'
;MASSIFHEMKKEGPLYALFLNCTLKKGPEVSNTEALCNLLIDRLKAHEPDIETEIVRVVDYDVKPGVGNDEGDGDEWPLILEKVKRANIIVPAMPIWMGVRSSVMQRVIERLDGTTKTVMCEKTGQFPLYGSVAGIVVTGNEDGSHDCVANTFGNLLHFGATVPPNTDLYWVGDAGPGASYIEAGGELSPYVRRNAELTATNLLLAAKLLRENPYSVNIAQLNAQMMERNKVKMAAMKLAIDYMRANMPD
;
A
#
# COMPACT_ATOMS: atom_id res chain seq x y z
N MET A 1 -22.21 11.79 9.88
CA MET A 1 -20.85 11.51 10.40
C MET A 1 -19.85 12.32 9.59
N ALA A 2 -18.72 12.74 10.17
CA ALA A 2 -17.69 13.44 9.40
C ALA A 2 -17.04 12.46 8.40
N SER A 3 -17.01 12.82 7.12
CA SER A 3 -16.35 12.03 6.08
C SER A 3 -14.88 12.41 5.95
N SER A 4 -14.05 11.43 5.62
CA SER A 4 -12.63 11.63 5.34
C SER A 4 -12.43 12.25 3.97
N ILE A 5 -11.55 13.25 3.85
CA ILE A 5 -11.20 13.84 2.55
C ILE A 5 -10.71 12.79 1.55
N PHE A 6 -10.01 11.76 2.03
CA PHE A 6 -9.52 10.67 1.19
C PHE A 6 -10.63 9.77 0.67
N HIS A 7 -11.74 9.66 1.40
CA HIS A 7 -12.93 8.99 0.88
C HIS A 7 -13.63 9.85 -0.17
N GLU A 8 -13.76 11.16 0.07
CA GLU A 8 -14.36 12.11 -0.88
C GLU A 8 -13.61 12.12 -2.22
N MET A 9 -12.28 11.95 -2.21
CA MET A 9 -11.47 11.83 -3.44
C MET A 9 -11.72 10.53 -4.24
N LYS A 10 -12.34 9.52 -3.62
CA LYS A 10 -12.48 8.16 -4.14
C LYS A 10 -13.92 7.74 -4.44
N LYS A 11 -14.91 8.54 -4.02
CA LYS A 11 -16.33 8.16 -4.02
C LYS A 11 -17.06 8.39 -5.35
N GLU A 12 -16.54 9.28 -6.19
CA GLU A 12 -17.18 9.70 -7.44
C GLU A 12 -16.31 9.30 -8.65
N GLY A 13 -16.96 9.18 -9.82
CA GLY A 13 -16.32 8.81 -11.07
C GLY A 13 -15.96 7.32 -11.19
N PRO A 14 -15.25 6.95 -12.27
CA PRO A 14 -14.76 5.59 -12.46
C PRO A 14 -13.88 5.12 -11.31
N LEU A 15 -13.75 3.80 -11.14
CA LEU A 15 -12.73 3.27 -10.24
C LEU A 15 -11.34 3.64 -10.77
N TYR A 16 -10.41 3.92 -9.86
CA TYR A 16 -9.02 4.20 -10.21
C TYR A 16 -8.06 3.21 -9.55
N ALA A 17 -7.32 2.47 -10.38
CA ALA A 17 -6.29 1.52 -9.96
C ALA A 17 -4.89 2.06 -10.28
N LEU A 18 -4.10 2.28 -9.23
CA LEU A 18 -2.72 2.74 -9.32
C LEU A 18 -1.75 1.58 -9.07
N PHE A 19 -0.88 1.33 -10.03
CA PHE A 19 0.20 0.36 -9.94
C PHE A 19 1.51 1.08 -9.67
N LEU A 20 2.20 0.75 -8.58
CA LEU A 20 3.51 1.29 -8.25
C LEU A 20 4.58 0.27 -8.66
N ASN A 21 5.06 0.37 -9.90
CA ASN A 21 6.10 -0.52 -10.44
C ASN A 21 7.48 -0.12 -9.89
N CYS A 22 7.95 -0.93 -8.95
CA CYS A 22 9.20 -0.80 -8.21
C CYS A 22 10.32 -1.66 -8.80
N THR A 23 10.30 -1.87 -10.13
CA THR A 23 11.46 -2.39 -10.86
C THR A 23 12.71 -1.54 -10.64
N LEU A 24 13.89 -2.13 -10.79
CA LEU A 24 15.17 -1.40 -10.73
C LEU A 24 15.55 -0.76 -12.08
N LYS A 25 14.78 -1.05 -13.13
CA LYS A 25 15.09 -0.70 -14.52
C LYS A 25 14.36 0.58 -14.94
N LYS A 26 15.10 1.63 -15.28
CA LYS A 26 14.51 2.87 -15.81
C LYS A 26 13.86 2.65 -17.18
N GLY A 27 12.82 3.41 -17.49
CA GLY A 27 12.25 3.47 -18.83
C GLY A 27 13.31 3.88 -19.87
N PRO A 28 13.26 3.32 -21.10
CA PRO A 28 12.27 2.40 -21.64
C PRO A 28 12.62 0.90 -21.47
N GLU A 29 13.53 0.54 -20.56
CA GLU A 29 13.96 -0.86 -20.42
C GLU A 29 12.77 -1.77 -20.01
N VAL A 30 12.70 -2.97 -20.60
CA VAL A 30 11.61 -3.92 -20.34
C VAL A 30 11.65 -4.43 -18.90
N SER A 31 10.50 -4.38 -18.24
CA SER A 31 10.28 -4.89 -16.89
C SER A 31 9.32 -6.08 -16.88
N ASN A 32 9.81 -7.22 -16.37
CA ASN A 32 8.98 -8.41 -16.13
C ASN A 32 7.81 -8.14 -15.18
N THR A 33 8.06 -7.32 -14.15
CA THR A 33 7.02 -6.89 -13.20
C THR A 33 5.93 -6.09 -13.88
N GLU A 34 6.29 -5.23 -14.84
CA GLU A 34 5.31 -4.44 -15.61
C GLU A 34 4.47 -5.32 -16.52
N ALA A 35 5.06 -6.34 -17.15
CA ALA A 35 4.32 -7.30 -17.96
C ALA A 35 3.24 -8.04 -17.13
N LEU A 36 3.57 -8.47 -15.90
CA LEU A 36 2.58 -9.08 -15.01
C LEU A 36 1.52 -8.07 -14.51
N CYS A 37 1.88 -6.79 -14.33
CA CYS A 37 0.91 -5.72 -14.05
C CYS A 37 -0.08 -5.56 -15.22
N ASN A 38 0.41 -5.56 -16.46
CA ASN A 38 -0.42 -5.41 -17.65
C ASN A 38 -1.44 -6.56 -17.76
N LEU A 39 -1.04 -7.79 -17.46
CA LEU A 39 -1.99 -8.92 -17.39
C LEU A 39 -3.11 -8.66 -16.38
N LEU A 40 -2.79 -8.14 -15.19
CA LEU A 40 -3.82 -7.81 -14.19
C LEU A 40 -4.69 -6.62 -14.63
N ILE A 41 -4.11 -5.60 -15.26
CA ILE A 41 -4.85 -4.47 -15.84
C ILE A 41 -5.86 -4.95 -16.88
N ASP A 42 -5.47 -5.88 -17.75
CA ASP A 42 -6.36 -6.46 -18.76
C ASP A 42 -7.53 -7.21 -18.10
N ARG A 43 -7.28 -7.94 -17.00
CA ARG A 43 -8.34 -8.61 -16.24
C ARG A 43 -9.26 -7.61 -15.53
N LEU A 44 -8.71 -6.56 -14.92
CA LEU A 44 -9.51 -5.49 -14.31
C LEU A 44 -10.44 -4.84 -15.35
N LYS A 45 -9.91 -4.45 -16.50
CA LYS A 45 -10.69 -3.82 -17.59
C LYS A 45 -11.72 -4.76 -18.22
N ALA A 46 -11.46 -6.06 -18.24
CA ALA A 46 -12.43 -7.04 -18.74
C ALA A 46 -13.68 -7.13 -17.83
N HIS A 47 -13.52 -6.90 -16.53
CA HIS A 47 -14.63 -6.94 -15.56
C HIS A 47 -15.24 -5.56 -15.28
N GLU A 48 -14.44 -4.50 -15.41
CA GLU A 48 -14.86 -3.11 -15.23
C GLU A 48 -14.30 -2.25 -16.38
N PRO A 49 -15.00 -2.17 -17.53
CA PRO A 49 -14.47 -1.53 -18.73
C PRO A 49 -14.12 -0.04 -18.60
N ASP A 50 -14.75 0.67 -17.66
CA ASP A 50 -14.53 2.10 -17.41
C ASP A 50 -13.45 2.37 -16.36
N ILE A 51 -12.85 1.35 -15.73
CA ILE A 51 -11.79 1.54 -14.73
C ILE A 51 -10.59 2.29 -15.32
N GLU A 52 -10.17 3.35 -14.63
CA GLU A 52 -8.93 4.05 -14.92
C GLU A 52 -7.75 3.26 -14.30
N THR A 53 -6.71 3.01 -15.10
CA THR A 53 -5.51 2.29 -14.66
C THR A 53 -4.26 3.09 -14.99
N GLU A 54 -3.38 3.30 -14.01
CA GLU A 54 -2.09 3.97 -14.21
C GLU A 54 -0.95 3.12 -13.65
N ILE A 55 0.13 2.95 -14.41
CA ILE A 55 1.40 2.41 -13.92
C ILE A 55 2.35 3.59 -13.70
N VAL A 56 2.78 3.77 -12.45
CA VAL A 56 3.90 4.65 -12.09
C VAL A 56 5.13 3.77 -11.92
N ARG A 57 6.07 3.86 -12.85
CA ARG A 57 7.40 3.26 -12.70
C ARG A 57 8.25 4.14 -11.80
N VAL A 58 8.40 3.74 -10.54
CA VAL A 58 8.92 4.61 -9.47
C VAL A 58 10.35 5.09 -9.75
N VAL A 59 11.19 4.25 -10.37
CA VAL A 59 12.57 4.61 -10.73
C VAL A 59 12.69 5.67 -11.82
N ASP A 60 11.60 5.99 -12.52
CA ASP A 60 11.56 7.10 -13.48
C ASP A 60 11.38 8.46 -12.79
N TYR A 61 11.08 8.47 -11.49
CA TYR A 61 10.94 9.65 -10.66
C TYR A 61 12.11 9.75 -9.67
N ASP A 62 12.55 10.97 -9.33
CA ASP A 62 13.53 11.22 -8.27
C ASP A 62 12.87 11.10 -6.89
N VAL A 63 12.64 9.86 -6.46
CA VAL A 63 12.11 9.56 -5.12
C VAL A 63 13.26 9.41 -4.14
N LYS A 64 13.36 10.35 -3.20
CA LYS A 64 14.43 10.35 -2.19
C LYS A 64 14.14 9.39 -1.04
N PRO A 65 15.17 8.84 -0.38
CA PRO A 65 15.00 8.14 0.89
C PRO A 65 14.49 9.11 1.96
N GLY A 66 13.53 8.69 2.77
CA GLY A 66 13.01 9.50 3.87
C GLY A 66 11.61 9.10 4.29
N VAL A 67 11.10 9.73 5.34
CA VAL A 67 9.78 9.46 5.94
C VAL A 67 8.90 10.71 6.01
N GLY A 68 9.22 11.76 5.25
CA GLY A 68 8.34 12.89 4.97
C GLY A 68 7.47 12.67 3.73
N ASN A 69 6.67 13.67 3.36
CA ASN A 69 5.95 13.67 2.07
C ASN A 69 6.75 14.32 0.94
N ASP A 70 7.74 15.10 1.31
CA ASP A 70 8.64 15.82 0.42
C ASP A 70 9.94 15.98 1.20
N GLU A 71 11.03 15.39 0.70
CA GLU A 71 12.37 15.58 1.29
C GLU A 71 13.07 16.84 0.76
N GLY A 72 12.39 17.65 -0.06
CA GLY A 72 12.94 18.84 -0.67
C GLY A 72 13.92 18.54 -1.81
N ASP A 73 14.55 19.60 -2.32
CA ASP A 73 15.62 19.55 -3.32
C ASP A 73 15.28 18.72 -4.58
N GLY A 74 14.03 18.77 -5.05
CA GLY A 74 13.58 18.07 -6.25
C GLY A 74 12.99 16.67 -6.05
N ASP A 75 12.65 16.29 -4.81
CA ASP A 75 11.91 15.04 -4.56
C ASP A 75 10.58 15.01 -5.30
N GLU A 76 10.35 13.96 -6.09
CA GLU A 76 9.15 13.78 -6.91
C GLU A 76 8.10 12.87 -6.26
N TRP A 77 8.36 12.37 -5.04
CA TRP A 77 7.35 11.64 -4.26
C TRP A 77 6.01 12.37 -4.12
N PRO A 78 5.92 13.69 -3.91
CA PRO A 78 4.65 14.39 -3.86
C PRO A 78 3.74 14.14 -5.07
N LEU A 79 4.30 14.01 -6.27
CA LEU A 79 3.55 13.75 -7.51
C LEU A 79 2.90 12.36 -7.48
N ILE A 80 3.64 11.37 -6.98
CA ILE A 80 3.15 9.99 -6.80
C ILE A 80 2.10 9.95 -5.69
N LEU A 81 2.34 10.69 -4.60
CA LEU A 81 1.44 10.73 -3.45
C LEU A 81 0.06 11.29 -3.81
N GLU A 82 -0.04 12.28 -4.70
CA GLU A 82 -1.34 12.77 -5.19
C GLU A 82 -2.13 11.67 -5.91
N LYS A 83 -1.46 10.80 -6.67
CA LYS A 83 -2.08 9.63 -7.30
C LYS A 83 -2.53 8.61 -6.25
N VAL A 84 -1.70 8.36 -5.23
CA VAL A 84 -2.01 7.44 -4.13
C VAL A 84 -3.28 7.90 -3.38
N LYS A 85 -3.42 9.19 -3.07
CA LYS A 85 -4.57 9.74 -2.33
C LYS A 85 -5.92 9.46 -2.99
N ARG A 86 -5.97 9.42 -4.34
CA ARG A 86 -7.20 9.14 -5.12
C ARG A 86 -7.40 7.67 -5.51
N ALA A 87 -6.43 6.80 -5.24
CA ALA A 87 -6.50 5.39 -5.66
C ALA A 87 -7.59 4.61 -4.92
N ASN A 88 -8.59 4.09 -5.63
CA ASN A 88 -9.52 3.09 -5.07
C ASN A 88 -8.80 1.76 -4.86
N ILE A 89 -7.94 1.40 -5.82
CA ILE A 89 -7.13 0.19 -5.80
C ILE A 89 -5.67 0.62 -5.87
N ILE A 90 -4.85 0.18 -4.92
CA ILE A 90 -3.39 0.34 -4.96
C ILE A 90 -2.73 -1.02 -5.14
N VAL A 91 -1.82 -1.12 -6.11
CA VAL A 91 -1.09 -2.35 -6.42
C VAL A 91 0.41 -2.06 -6.42
N PRO A 92 1.09 -2.23 -5.28
CA PRO A 92 2.54 -2.26 -5.28
C PRO A 92 3.03 -3.45 -6.10
N ALA A 93 3.96 -3.19 -7.01
CA ALA A 93 4.46 -4.17 -7.94
C ALA A 93 5.99 -4.20 -7.86
N MET A 94 6.59 -5.34 -7.57
CA MET A 94 8.03 -5.42 -7.33
C MET A 94 8.69 -6.68 -7.92
N PRO A 95 9.95 -6.57 -8.36
CA PRO A 95 10.81 -7.74 -8.47
C PRO A 95 11.30 -8.20 -7.09
N ILE A 96 11.56 -9.50 -6.96
CA ILE A 96 12.24 -10.08 -5.80
C ILE A 96 13.75 -9.86 -5.94
N TRP A 97 14.40 -9.44 -4.86
CA TRP A 97 15.85 -9.41 -4.75
C TRP A 97 16.29 -9.96 -3.40
N MET A 98 17.13 -10.99 -3.41
CA MET A 98 17.62 -11.67 -2.19
C MET A 98 16.47 -12.18 -1.30
N GLY A 99 15.43 -12.74 -1.91
CA GLY A 99 14.27 -13.30 -1.21
C GLY A 99 13.28 -12.27 -0.65
N VAL A 100 13.55 -10.97 -0.81
CA VAL A 100 12.74 -9.88 -0.26
C VAL A 100 12.37 -8.84 -1.33
N ARG A 101 11.55 -7.86 -0.93
CA ARG A 101 11.13 -6.75 -1.80
C ARG A 101 12.32 -5.97 -2.34
N SER A 102 12.17 -5.41 -3.54
CA SER A 102 13.19 -4.52 -4.13
C SER A 102 13.48 -3.30 -3.23
N SER A 103 14.68 -2.74 -3.35
CA SER A 103 15.06 -1.51 -2.62
C SER A 103 14.17 -0.31 -2.98
N VAL A 104 13.65 -0.27 -4.21
CA VAL A 104 12.68 0.75 -4.65
C VAL A 104 11.35 0.56 -3.93
N MET A 105 10.89 -0.68 -3.77
CA MET A 105 9.67 -0.96 -3.01
C MET A 105 9.84 -0.62 -1.53
N GLN A 106 11.00 -0.95 -0.94
CA GLN A 106 11.34 -0.54 0.43
C GLN A 106 11.23 0.99 0.59
N ARG A 107 11.78 1.76 -0.36
CA ARG A 107 11.67 3.22 -0.37
C ARG A 107 10.21 3.67 -0.39
N VAL A 108 9.39 3.13 -1.29
CA VAL A 108 7.95 3.44 -1.36
C VAL A 108 7.25 3.18 -0.02
N ILE A 109 7.57 2.09 0.67
CA ILE A 109 6.98 1.77 1.98
C ILE A 109 7.38 2.80 3.04
N GLU A 110 8.64 3.23 3.07
CA GLU A 110 9.10 4.29 3.98
C GLU A 110 8.41 5.64 3.70
N ARG A 111 8.24 5.97 2.42
CA ARG A 111 7.49 7.18 2.02
C ARG A 111 6.01 7.10 2.42
N LEU A 112 5.37 5.94 2.27
CA LEU A 112 3.99 5.72 2.69
C LEU A 112 3.84 5.78 4.21
N ASP A 113 4.77 5.23 4.99
CA ASP A 113 4.77 5.36 6.46
C ASP A 113 4.75 6.83 6.89
N GLY A 114 5.53 7.67 6.21
CA GLY A 114 5.56 9.12 6.44
C GLY A 114 4.19 9.78 6.37
N THR A 115 3.32 9.32 5.47
CA THR A 115 1.98 9.89 5.28
C THR A 115 1.08 9.71 6.50
N THR A 116 1.28 8.65 7.29
CA THR A 116 0.50 8.37 8.51
C THR A 116 0.73 9.41 9.61
N LYS A 117 1.81 10.20 9.50
CA LYS A 117 2.21 11.21 10.48
C LYS A 117 1.96 12.63 9.98
N THR A 118 1.88 12.83 8.67
CA THR A 118 1.99 14.16 8.06
C THR A 118 0.87 14.50 7.08
N VAL A 119 0.04 13.54 6.67
CA VAL A 119 -1.04 13.71 5.67
C VAL A 119 -2.34 13.09 6.19
N MET A 120 -2.73 13.45 7.42
CA MET A 120 -3.96 12.95 8.01
C MET A 120 -5.15 13.84 7.64
N CYS A 121 -6.33 13.25 7.51
CA CYS A 121 -7.55 14.04 7.41
C CYS A 121 -7.81 14.74 8.74
N GLU A 122 -7.91 16.07 8.76
CA GLU A 122 -8.12 16.84 10.00
C GLU A 122 -9.40 16.44 10.75
N LYS A 123 -10.46 16.05 10.01
CA LYS A 123 -11.78 15.73 10.60
C LYS A 123 -11.83 14.34 11.24
N THR A 124 -11.15 13.37 10.65
CA THR A 124 -11.27 11.95 11.04
C THR A 124 -9.96 11.35 11.53
N GLY A 125 -8.82 12.01 11.32
CA GLY A 125 -7.48 11.49 11.56
C GLY A 125 -7.07 10.33 10.63
N GLN A 126 -7.90 9.97 9.65
CA GLN A 126 -7.61 8.87 8.72
C GLN A 126 -6.47 9.22 7.77
N PHE A 127 -5.74 8.21 7.31
CA PHE A 127 -4.57 8.32 6.42
C PHE A 127 -4.97 8.23 4.93
N PRO A 128 -4.09 8.55 3.97
CA PRO A 128 -4.42 8.57 2.55
C PRO A 128 -4.99 7.25 1.99
N LEU A 129 -4.54 6.12 2.50
CA LEU A 129 -4.99 4.79 2.05
C LEU A 129 -6.28 4.31 2.71
N TYR A 130 -6.85 5.05 3.68
CA TYR A 130 -8.22 4.78 4.11
C TYR A 130 -9.18 4.92 2.92
N GLY A 131 -9.98 3.88 2.70
CA GLY A 131 -10.87 3.78 1.54
C GLY A 131 -10.23 3.19 0.28
N SER A 132 -8.95 2.81 0.33
CA SER A 132 -8.28 2.03 -0.72
C SER A 132 -8.31 0.54 -0.40
N VAL A 133 -8.40 -0.29 -1.44
CA VAL A 133 -8.10 -1.72 -1.36
C VAL A 133 -6.73 -2.00 -1.96
N ALA A 134 -6.03 -2.98 -1.42
CA ALA A 134 -4.68 -3.33 -1.84
C ALA A 134 -4.65 -4.69 -2.53
N GLY A 135 -3.98 -4.74 -3.68
CA GLY A 135 -3.42 -5.95 -4.28
C GLY A 135 -1.91 -5.83 -4.35
N ILE A 136 -1.23 -6.87 -4.82
CA ILE A 136 0.23 -6.86 -4.99
C ILE A 136 0.62 -7.68 -6.21
N VAL A 137 1.65 -7.22 -6.92
CA VAL A 137 2.27 -7.95 -8.03
C VAL A 137 3.71 -8.26 -7.69
N VAL A 138 4.11 -9.53 -7.76
CA VAL A 138 5.51 -9.93 -7.47
C VAL A 138 6.06 -10.79 -8.60
N THR A 139 7.28 -10.49 -9.04
CA THR A 139 8.01 -11.33 -10.01
C THR A 139 9.39 -11.68 -9.49
N GLY A 140 9.81 -12.93 -9.60
CA GLY A 140 11.21 -13.33 -9.35
C GLY A 140 11.62 -14.45 -10.28
N ASN A 141 12.92 -14.61 -10.52
CA ASN A 141 13.39 -15.79 -11.26
C ASN A 141 13.22 -17.06 -10.43
N GLU A 142 13.25 -16.92 -9.10
CA GLU A 142 13.01 -17.98 -8.11
C GLU A 142 12.28 -17.42 -6.87
N ASP A 143 12.41 -18.11 -5.73
CA ASP A 143 11.68 -17.94 -4.45
C ASP A 143 11.72 -16.54 -3.81
N GLY A 144 10.73 -16.28 -2.93
CA GLY A 144 10.63 -15.07 -2.09
C GLY A 144 9.28 -14.33 -2.19
N SER A 145 8.34 -14.81 -3.01
CA SER A 145 7.09 -14.08 -3.28
C SER A 145 6.25 -13.90 -2.02
N HIS A 146 6.04 -14.96 -1.24
CA HIS A 146 5.22 -14.88 -0.03
C HIS A 146 5.85 -14.01 1.07
N ASP A 147 7.18 -13.91 1.16
CA ASP A 147 7.82 -12.97 2.08
C ASP A 147 7.56 -11.52 1.66
N CYS A 148 7.71 -11.23 0.36
CA CYS A 148 7.39 -9.91 -0.21
C CYS A 148 5.93 -9.53 0.05
N VAL A 149 5.00 -10.48 -0.16
CA VAL A 149 3.56 -10.32 0.08
C VAL A 149 3.29 -10.07 1.55
N ALA A 150 3.78 -10.93 2.45
CA ALA A 150 3.52 -10.84 3.88
C ALA A 150 3.96 -9.48 4.45
N ASN A 151 5.20 -9.07 4.14
CA ASN A 151 5.73 -7.80 4.62
C ASN A 151 4.99 -6.60 4.00
N THR A 152 4.68 -6.64 2.71
CA THR A 152 4.05 -5.49 2.04
C THR A 152 2.60 -5.32 2.47
N PHE A 153 1.79 -6.39 2.48
CA PHE A 153 0.43 -6.32 2.99
C PHE A 153 0.37 -5.95 4.47
N GLY A 154 1.26 -6.49 5.31
CA GLY A 154 1.36 -6.09 6.71
C GLY A 154 1.53 -4.57 6.88
N ASN A 155 2.39 -3.96 6.06
CA ASN A 155 2.58 -2.51 6.05
C ASN A 155 1.35 -1.75 5.53
N LEU A 156 0.74 -2.19 4.43
CA LEU A 156 -0.44 -1.53 3.86
C LEU A 156 -1.66 -1.56 4.78
N LEU A 157 -1.86 -2.66 5.52
CA LEU A 157 -2.87 -2.75 6.57
C LEU A 157 -2.64 -1.68 7.64
N HIS A 158 -1.40 -1.49 8.07
CA HIS A 158 -1.02 -0.45 9.02
C HIS A 158 -1.30 0.96 8.48
N PHE A 159 -1.11 1.17 7.18
CA PHE A 159 -1.36 2.45 6.52
C PHE A 159 -2.84 2.72 6.19
N GLY A 160 -3.73 1.76 6.47
CA GLY A 160 -5.18 1.92 6.38
C GLY A 160 -5.84 1.34 5.13
N ALA A 161 -5.10 0.60 4.28
CA ALA A 161 -5.68 -0.11 3.16
C ALA A 161 -6.40 -1.40 3.61
N THR A 162 -7.42 -1.81 2.86
CA THR A 162 -8.09 -3.12 3.04
C THR A 162 -7.48 -4.14 2.08
N VAL A 163 -7.13 -5.34 2.55
CA VAL A 163 -6.58 -6.42 1.70
C VAL A 163 -7.66 -7.51 1.51
N PRO A 164 -8.25 -7.65 0.31
CA PRO A 164 -9.18 -8.74 -0.01
C PRO A 164 -8.43 -10.07 -0.20
N PRO A 165 -9.12 -11.22 -0.10
CA PRO A 165 -8.49 -12.53 -0.31
C PRO A 165 -7.93 -12.67 -1.73
N ASN A 166 -6.84 -13.44 -1.88
CA ASN A 166 -6.24 -13.80 -3.18
C ASN A 166 -5.93 -12.60 -4.09
N THR A 167 -5.42 -11.53 -3.49
CA THR A 167 -4.99 -10.31 -4.20
C THR A 167 -3.46 -10.23 -4.32
N ASP A 168 -2.79 -11.35 -4.07
CA ASP A 168 -1.37 -11.60 -4.19
C ASP A 168 -1.01 -12.31 -5.51
N LEU A 169 -0.96 -11.52 -6.59
CA LEU A 169 -0.56 -12.04 -7.89
C LEU A 169 0.96 -12.13 -7.98
N TYR A 170 1.49 -13.32 -8.26
CA TYR A 170 2.92 -13.48 -8.45
C TYR A 170 3.30 -14.49 -9.52
N TRP A 171 4.54 -14.39 -9.98
CA TRP A 171 5.21 -15.42 -10.74
C TRP A 171 6.64 -15.62 -10.21
N VAL A 172 7.03 -16.88 -10.06
CA VAL A 172 8.40 -17.32 -9.78
C VAL A 172 8.70 -18.55 -10.64
N GLY A 173 9.96 -18.73 -11.02
CA GLY A 173 10.45 -19.91 -11.72
C GLY A 173 10.87 -21.04 -10.76
N ASP A 174 11.54 -22.03 -11.32
CA ASP A 174 12.16 -23.12 -10.56
C ASP A 174 13.36 -22.61 -9.75
N ALA A 175 13.75 -23.37 -8.72
CA ALA A 175 14.92 -23.03 -7.92
C ALA A 175 16.20 -22.97 -8.77
N GLY A 176 16.98 -21.90 -8.59
CA GLY A 176 18.20 -21.61 -9.33
C GLY A 176 18.05 -20.47 -10.34
N PRO A 177 19.14 -20.12 -11.05
CA PRO A 177 19.06 -19.14 -12.13
C PRO A 177 18.16 -19.68 -13.24
N GLY A 178 17.20 -18.87 -13.68
CA GLY A 178 16.24 -19.25 -14.71
C GLY A 178 15.82 -18.07 -15.56
N ALA A 179 15.05 -18.37 -16.61
CA ALA A 179 14.39 -17.35 -17.43
C ALA A 179 13.48 -16.49 -16.55
N SER A 180 13.38 -15.19 -16.84
CA SER A 180 12.42 -14.33 -16.16
C SER A 180 11.00 -14.47 -16.76
N TYR A 181 9.99 -13.92 -16.09
CA TYR A 181 8.56 -14.04 -16.44
C TYR A 181 8.25 -14.02 -17.95
N ILE A 182 8.72 -13.02 -18.69
CA ILE A 182 8.45 -12.88 -20.12
C ILE A 182 9.09 -14.03 -20.92
N GLU A 183 10.38 -14.27 -20.70
CA GLU A 183 11.16 -15.30 -21.39
C GLU A 183 10.65 -16.71 -21.09
N ALA A 184 10.17 -16.94 -19.87
CA ALA A 184 9.59 -18.20 -19.43
C ALA A 184 8.15 -18.42 -19.93
N GLY A 185 7.57 -17.48 -20.67
CA GLY A 185 6.16 -17.54 -21.07
C GLY A 185 5.21 -17.54 -19.88
N GLY A 186 5.56 -16.82 -18.81
CA GLY A 186 4.84 -16.82 -17.53
C GLY A 186 3.38 -16.39 -17.64
N GLU A 187 3.01 -15.60 -18.65
CA GLU A 187 1.61 -15.27 -18.98
C GLU A 187 0.76 -16.49 -19.39
N LEU A 188 1.40 -17.57 -19.83
CA LEU A 188 0.75 -18.83 -20.19
C LEU A 188 0.56 -19.74 -18.96
N SER A 189 1.17 -19.42 -17.82
CA SER A 189 1.06 -20.21 -16.60
C SER A 189 -0.41 -20.30 -16.14
N PRO A 190 -0.97 -21.52 -15.99
CA PRO A 190 -2.33 -21.70 -15.47
C PRO A 190 -2.51 -21.10 -14.08
N TYR A 191 -1.47 -21.14 -13.24
CA TYR A 191 -1.48 -20.54 -11.91
C TYR A 191 -1.59 -19.01 -12.00
N VAL A 192 -0.76 -18.37 -12.84
CA VAL A 192 -0.79 -16.91 -13.02
C VAL A 192 -2.13 -16.45 -13.56
N ARG A 193 -2.65 -17.11 -14.60
CA ARG A 193 -3.94 -16.74 -15.21
C ARG A 193 -5.10 -16.86 -14.23
N ARG A 194 -5.16 -17.96 -13.47
CA ARG A 194 -6.18 -18.14 -12.44
C ARG A 194 -6.09 -17.07 -11.36
N ASN A 195 -4.89 -16.77 -10.86
CA ASN A 195 -4.74 -15.78 -9.79
C ASN A 195 -4.96 -14.36 -10.29
N ALA A 196 -4.60 -14.01 -11.53
CA ALA A 196 -4.94 -12.71 -12.12
C ALA A 196 -6.46 -12.49 -12.16
N GLU A 197 -7.22 -13.55 -12.48
CA GLU A 197 -8.68 -13.53 -12.45
C GLU A 197 -9.26 -13.30 -11.04
N LEU A 198 -8.74 -14.06 -10.07
CA LEU A 198 -9.14 -13.95 -8.66
C LEU A 198 -8.82 -12.56 -8.10
N THR A 199 -7.60 -12.09 -8.35
CA THR A 199 -7.12 -10.78 -7.91
C THR A 199 -7.98 -9.66 -8.49
N ALA A 200 -8.24 -9.66 -9.80
CA ALA A 200 -9.08 -8.63 -10.42
C ALA A 200 -10.49 -8.60 -9.83
N THR A 201 -11.15 -9.76 -9.75
CA THR A 201 -12.52 -9.87 -9.24
C THR A 201 -12.63 -9.40 -7.78
N ASN A 202 -11.70 -9.84 -6.93
CA ASN A 202 -11.73 -9.53 -5.50
C ASN A 202 -11.38 -8.06 -5.21
N LEU A 203 -10.43 -7.47 -5.98
CA LEU A 203 -10.12 -6.05 -5.87
C LEU A 203 -11.32 -5.18 -6.28
N LEU A 204 -11.97 -5.50 -7.41
CA LEU A 204 -13.12 -4.74 -7.89
C LEU A 204 -14.29 -4.79 -6.91
N LEU A 205 -14.65 -5.99 -6.43
CA LEU A 205 -15.72 -6.15 -5.46
C LEU A 205 -15.44 -5.34 -4.19
N ALA A 206 -14.24 -5.50 -3.63
CA ALA A 206 -13.89 -4.83 -2.38
C ALA A 206 -13.82 -3.30 -2.54
N ALA A 207 -13.30 -2.81 -3.68
CA ALA A 207 -13.24 -1.38 -3.96
C ALA A 207 -14.64 -0.76 -4.02
N LYS A 208 -15.60 -1.43 -4.68
CA LYS A 208 -17.01 -0.99 -4.74
C LYS A 208 -17.66 -1.00 -3.36
N LEU A 209 -17.49 -2.10 -2.61
CA LEU A 209 -18.04 -2.20 -1.25
C LEU A 209 -17.51 -1.12 -0.31
N LEU A 210 -16.19 -0.87 -0.34
CA LEU A 210 -15.54 0.12 0.51
C LEU A 210 -15.87 1.56 0.09
N ARG A 211 -16.11 1.79 -1.20
CA ARG A 211 -16.63 3.05 -1.73
C ARG A 211 -18.05 3.33 -1.23
N GLU A 212 -18.91 2.33 -1.16
CA GLU A 212 -20.27 2.50 -0.64
C GLU A 212 -20.33 2.56 0.89
N ASN A 213 -19.39 1.86 1.55
CA ASN A 213 -19.39 1.66 3.00
C ASN A 213 -18.01 2.04 3.59
N PRO A 214 -17.65 3.33 3.59
CA PRO A 214 -16.35 3.76 4.13
C PRO A 214 -16.23 3.49 5.63
N TYR A 215 -14.99 3.31 6.09
CA TYR A 215 -14.70 3.25 7.52
C TYR A 215 -15.18 4.51 8.23
N SER A 216 -16.00 4.33 9.27
CA SER A 216 -16.55 5.40 10.09
C SER A 216 -15.67 5.79 11.29
N VAL A 217 -14.54 5.11 11.49
CA VAL A 217 -13.62 5.38 12.60
C VAL A 217 -13.10 6.80 12.55
N ASN A 218 -13.17 7.51 13.69
CA ASN A 218 -12.59 8.83 13.88
C ASN A 218 -11.36 8.73 14.79
N ILE A 219 -10.19 8.54 14.17
CA ILE A 219 -8.89 8.45 14.82
C ILE A 219 -8.55 9.75 15.57
N ALA A 220 -8.89 10.91 15.01
CA ALA A 220 -8.64 12.20 15.68
C ALA A 220 -9.40 12.29 17.01
N GLN A 221 -10.67 11.89 17.02
CA GLN A 221 -11.49 11.82 18.23
C GLN A 221 -10.95 10.79 19.23
N LEU A 222 -10.57 9.60 18.75
CA LEU A 222 -9.97 8.55 19.60
C LEU A 222 -8.67 9.02 20.25
N ASN A 223 -7.81 9.70 19.50
CA ASN A 223 -6.56 10.27 20.01
C ASN A 223 -6.80 11.36 21.05
N ALA A 224 -7.79 12.25 20.82
CA ALA A 224 -8.18 13.25 21.82
C ALA A 224 -8.66 12.60 23.12
N GLN A 225 -9.51 11.58 23.03
CA GLN A 225 -9.97 10.82 24.20
C GLN A 225 -8.83 10.09 24.92
N MET A 226 -7.89 9.51 24.16
CA MET A 226 -6.69 8.87 24.71
C MET A 226 -5.82 9.87 25.46
N MET A 227 -5.60 11.07 24.90
CA MET A 227 -4.82 12.12 25.55
C MET A 227 -5.44 12.55 26.89
N GLU A 228 -6.76 12.68 26.96
CA GLU A 228 -7.45 12.96 28.24
C GLU A 228 -7.26 11.81 29.25
N ARG A 229 -7.39 10.55 28.83
CA ARG A 229 -7.12 9.39 29.69
C ARG A 229 -5.67 9.36 30.18
N ASN A 230 -4.72 9.75 29.34
CA ASN A 230 -3.30 9.82 29.71
C ASN A 230 -3.03 10.89 30.77
N LYS A 231 -3.71 12.05 30.73
CA LYS A 231 -3.62 13.05 31.80
C LYS A 231 -4.07 12.47 33.16
N VAL A 232 -5.17 11.72 33.17
CA VAL A 232 -5.66 11.02 34.37
C VAL A 232 -4.63 10.00 34.86
N LYS A 233 -4.07 9.18 33.95
CA LYS A 233 -3.02 8.21 34.29
C LYS A 233 -1.77 8.89 34.86
N MET A 234 -1.32 10.00 34.28
CA MET A 234 -0.16 10.76 34.75
C MET A 234 -0.42 11.35 36.15
N ALA A 235 -1.60 11.89 36.40
CA ALA A 235 -1.98 12.40 37.72
C ALA A 235 -2.03 11.28 38.78
N ALA A 236 -2.63 10.14 38.43
CA ALA A 236 -2.65 8.96 39.31
C ALA A 236 -1.25 8.41 39.60
N MET A 237 -0.38 8.36 38.57
CA MET A 237 1.02 7.93 38.73
C MET A 237 1.79 8.89 39.64
N LYS A 238 1.57 10.20 39.49
CA LYS A 238 2.18 11.20 40.37
C LYS A 238 1.75 10.98 41.83
N LEU A 239 0.46 10.80 42.09
CA LEU A 239 -0.06 10.50 43.43
C LEU A 239 0.55 9.21 44.02
N ALA A 240 0.67 8.16 43.20
CA ALA A 240 1.27 6.91 43.63
C ALA A 240 2.77 7.07 43.97
N ILE A 241 3.53 7.83 43.17
CA ILE A 241 4.94 8.14 43.43
C ILE A 241 5.09 8.97 44.72
N ASP A 242 4.23 9.99 44.90
CA ASP A 242 4.26 10.84 46.09
C ASP A 242 3.93 10.03 47.36
N TYR A 243 2.92 9.14 47.31
CA TYR A 243 2.60 8.22 48.40
C TYR A 243 3.76 7.26 48.68
N MET A 244 4.37 6.66 47.65
CA MET A 244 5.52 5.77 47.81
C MET A 244 6.67 6.49 48.50
N ARG A 245 7.04 7.69 48.06
CA ARG A 245 8.12 8.48 48.67
C ARG A 245 7.85 8.81 50.14
N ALA A 246 6.60 9.13 50.47
CA ALA A 246 6.21 9.45 51.85
C ALA A 246 6.19 8.22 52.78
N ASN A 247 6.15 7.00 52.23
CA ASN A 247 6.01 5.75 53.00
C ASN A 247 7.14 4.75 52.73
N MET A 248 8.22 5.15 52.04
CA MET A 248 9.41 4.31 51.93
C MET A 248 10.18 4.39 53.24
N PRO A 249 10.50 3.25 53.87
CA PRO A 249 11.46 3.24 54.97
C PRO A 249 12.85 3.62 54.46
N ASP A 250 13.64 4.28 55.30
CA ASP A 250 15.03 4.67 55.04
C ASP A 250 15.93 3.49 54.65
#